data_AF-A0A7C3H2K1-F1
#
_entry.id   AF-A0A7C3H2K1-F1
#
_cell.length_a   1.000
_cell.length_b   1.000
_cell.length_c   1.000
_cell.angle_alpha   90.00
_cell.angle_beta   90.00
_cell.angle_gamma   90.00
#
_symmetry.space_group_name_H-M   'P 1'
#
loop_
_entity.id
_entity.type
_entity.pdbx_description
1 polymer ?
#
loop_
_entity_poly.entity_id
_entity_poly.type
_entity_poly.pdbx_seq_one_letter_code
_entity_poly.pdbx_strand_id
1 'polypeptide(L)'
;MRDTAVISITIALPEALLARLDMLVPPEQQSQFIAEAVDRLLILEEQLTAINESAGIWRDENHPDMLSDTDIDNWLKNLRSSW
;
A
#
# COMPACT_ATOMS: atom_id res chain seq x y z
N MET A 1 -1.54 -4.46 22.27
CA MET A 1 -2.67 -4.24 21.34
C MET A 1 -3.17 -2.84 21.65
N ARG A 2 -2.90 -1.84 20.79
CA ARG A 2 -3.36 -0.47 21.05
C ARG A 2 -4.86 -0.46 20.76
N ASP A 3 -5.68 -0.19 21.79
CA ASP A 3 -7.10 0.13 21.60
C ASP A 3 -7.18 1.31 20.63
N THR A 4 -7.66 1.04 19.43
CA THR A 4 -7.84 2.08 18.42
C THR A 4 -9.18 2.73 18.71
N ALA A 5 -9.18 4.02 19.04
CA ALA A 5 -10.39 4.76 19.29
C ALA A 5 -11.25 4.79 18.01
N VAL A 6 -12.49 4.31 18.11
CA VAL A 6 -13.46 4.36 17.01
C VAL A 6 -14.17 5.71 17.06
N ILE A 7 -14.15 6.44 15.94
CA ILE A 7 -14.85 7.72 15.77
C ILE A 7 -15.92 7.54 14.69
N SER A 8 -17.15 7.94 14.99
CA SER A 8 -18.26 7.91 14.03
C SER A 8 -18.28 9.17 13.18
N ILE A 9 -18.46 9.00 11.87
CA ILE A 9 -18.60 10.09 10.90
C ILE A 9 -19.89 9.93 10.09
N THR A 10 -20.44 11.03 9.57
CA THR A 10 -21.58 11.00 8.66
C THR A 10 -21.09 11.01 7.21
N ILE A 11 -21.52 10.01 6.42
CA ILE A 11 -21.15 9.87 5.00
C ILE A 11 -22.45 9.76 4.20
N ALA A 12 -22.51 10.42 3.04
CA ALA A 12 -23.59 10.24 2.07
C ALA A 12 -23.27 9.07 1.15
N LEU A 13 -24.20 8.11 1.04
CA LEU A 13 -24.11 6.98 0.11
C LEU A 13 -25.27 7.03 -0.89
N PRO A 14 -25.06 6.64 -2.16
CA PRO A 14 -26.15 6.45 -3.09
C PRO A 14 -27.16 5.44 -2.53
N GLU A 15 -28.46 5.73 -2.66
CA GLU A 15 -29.54 4.87 -2.15
C GLU A 15 -29.42 3.42 -2.64
N ALA A 16 -29.12 3.24 -3.93
CA ALA A 16 -28.93 1.92 -4.52
C ALA A 16 -27.74 1.14 -3.92
N LEU A 17 -26.71 1.84 -3.45
CA LEU A 17 -25.57 1.20 -2.79
C LEU A 17 -25.93 0.79 -1.36
N LEU A 18 -26.62 1.67 -0.63
CA LEU A 18 -27.09 1.36 0.72
C LEU A 18 -28.05 0.16 0.72
N ALA A 19 -29.02 0.14 -0.21
CA ALA A 19 -29.95 -0.98 -0.36
C ALA A 19 -29.22 -2.32 -0.62
N ARG A 20 -28.17 -2.29 -1.44
CA ARG A 20 -27.34 -3.48 -1.69
C ARG A 20 -26.53 -3.90 -0.46
N LEU A 21 -26.03 -2.95 0.31
CA LEU A 21 -25.31 -3.22 1.55
C LEU A 21 -26.26 -3.88 2.56
N ASP A 22 -27.44 -3.33 2.76
CA ASP A 22 -28.47 -3.86 3.68
C ASP A 22 -28.92 -5.27 3.30
N MET A 23 -29.00 -5.58 2.00
CA MET A 23 -29.36 -6.92 1.52
C MET A 23 -28.29 -7.97 1.80
N LEU A 24 -27.00 -7.59 1.87
CA LEU A 24 -25.88 -8.52 1.89
C LEU A 24 -25.16 -8.58 3.24
N VAL A 25 -25.22 -7.51 4.02
CA VAL A 25 -24.44 -7.34 5.26
C VAL A 25 -25.39 -6.94 6.40
N PRO A 26 -25.47 -7.73 7.49
CA PRO A 26 -26.27 -7.40 8.66
C PRO A 26 -25.89 -6.03 9.24
N PRO A 27 -26.84 -5.23 9.74
CA PRO A 27 -26.57 -3.89 10.25
C PRO A 27 -25.41 -3.81 11.25
N GLU A 28 -25.29 -4.76 12.18
CA GLU A 28 -24.21 -4.80 13.17
C GLU A 28 -22.80 -5.05 12.57
N GLN A 29 -22.72 -5.55 11.34
CA GLN A 29 -21.45 -5.82 10.64
C GLN A 29 -21.11 -4.76 9.59
N GLN A 30 -22.04 -3.86 9.24
CA GLN A 30 -21.83 -2.90 8.16
C GLN A 30 -20.67 -1.95 8.42
N SER A 31 -20.53 -1.41 9.64
CA SER A 31 -19.41 -0.52 9.97
C SER A 31 -18.06 -1.22 9.80
N GLN A 32 -17.95 -2.48 10.23
CA GLN A 32 -16.73 -3.26 10.04
C GLN A 32 -16.48 -3.55 8.55
N PHE A 33 -17.52 -3.96 7.82
CA PHE A 33 -17.42 -4.22 6.38
C PHE A 33 -16.95 -2.99 5.61
N ILE A 34 -17.51 -1.81 5.90
CA ILE A 34 -17.11 -0.55 5.28
C ILE A 34 -15.67 -0.21 5.67
N ALA A 35 -15.30 -0.33 6.94
CA ALA A 35 -13.94 -0.06 7.41
C ALA A 35 -12.90 -0.93 6.69
N GLU A 36 -13.16 -2.24 6.56
CA GLU A 36 -12.28 -3.18 5.86
C GLU A 36 -12.20 -2.92 4.35
N ALA A 37 -13.28 -2.42 3.74
CA ALA A 37 -13.26 -2.03 2.33
C ALA A 37 -12.44 -0.74 2.12
N VAL A 38 -12.61 0.25 3.00
CA VAL A 38 -11.88 1.51 2.96
C VAL A 38 -10.39 1.28 3.23
N ASP A 39 -10.02 0.49 4.24
CA ASP A 39 -8.63 0.16 4.56
C ASP A 39 -7.90 -0.49 3.38
N ARG A 40 -8.54 -1.48 2.74
CA ARG A 40 -7.99 -2.11 1.54
C ARG A 40 -7.77 -1.12 0.39
N LEU A 41 -8.68 -0.18 0.18
CA LEU A 41 -8.53 0.84 -0.87
C LEU A 41 -7.42 1.85 -0.52
N LEU A 42 -7.32 2.27 0.75
CA LEU A 42 -6.28 3.17 1.20
C LEU A 42 -4.88 2.57 1.04
N ILE A 43 -4.70 1.29 1.38
CA ILE A 43 -3.42 0.58 1.16
C ILE A 43 -3.00 0.63 -0.32
N LEU A 44 -3.95 0.50 -1.25
CA LEU A 44 -3.65 0.59 -2.69
C LEU A 44 -3.24 2.01 -3.10
N GLU A 45 -3.94 3.03 -2.61
CA GLU A 45 -3.59 4.44 -2.87
C GLU A 45 -2.22 4.81 -2.29
N GLU A 46 -1.90 4.32 -1.09
CA GLU A 46 -0.57 4.49 -0.47
C GLU A 46 0.53 3.85 -1.32
N GLN A 47 0.29 2.63 -1.83
CA GLN A 47 1.23 1.95 -2.72
C GLN A 47 1.42 2.70 -4.04
N LEU A 48 0.34 3.16 -4.67
CA LEU A 48 0.42 3.95 -5.90
C LEU A 48 1.20 5.24 -5.69
N THR A 49 0.96 5.90 -4.55
CA THR A 49 1.71 7.09 -4.14
C THR A 49 3.20 6.77 -3.99
N ALA A 50 3.54 5.69 -3.27
CA ALA A 50 4.93 5.27 -3.09
C ALA A 50 5.63 4.91 -4.41
N ILE A 51 4.92 4.25 -5.33
CA ILE A 51 5.44 3.95 -6.69
C ILE A 51 5.72 5.26 -7.45
N ASN A 52 4.80 6.22 -7.38
CA ASN A 52 4.97 7.50 -8.06
C ASN A 52 6.10 8.34 -7.45
N GLU A 53 6.21 8.38 -6.13
CA GLU A 53 7.29 9.09 -5.41
C GLU A 53 8.66 8.44 -5.63
N SER A 54 8.69 7.12 -5.77
CA SER A 54 9.94 6.37 -6.05
C SER A 54 10.32 6.30 -7.51
N ALA A 55 9.46 6.78 -8.42
CA ALA A 55 9.71 6.79 -9.84
C ALA A 55 10.98 7.60 -10.17
N GLY A 56 11.99 6.92 -10.73
CA GLY A 56 13.26 7.54 -11.10
C GLY A 56 14.22 7.82 -9.93
N ILE A 57 13.95 7.29 -8.72
CA ILE A 57 14.94 7.21 -7.64
C ILE A 57 16.08 6.27 -8.03
N TRP A 58 15.74 5.13 -8.65
CA TRP A 58 16.73 4.23 -9.23
C TRP A 58 17.02 4.65 -10.68
N ARG A 59 18.26 5.05 -10.94
CA ARG A 59 18.76 5.32 -12.29
C ARG A 59 20.13 4.70 -12.47
N ASP A 60 20.42 4.27 -13.69
CA ASP A 60 21.70 3.70 -14.08
C ASP A 60 22.87 4.65 -13.75
N GLU A 61 22.69 5.96 -13.90
CA GLU A 61 23.72 6.95 -13.55
C GLU A 61 24.03 7.00 -12.04
N ASN A 62 23.09 6.60 -11.19
CA ASN A 62 23.25 6.57 -9.74
C ASN A 62 23.83 5.24 -9.24
N HIS A 63 23.85 4.19 -10.08
CA HIS A 63 24.30 2.84 -9.75
C HIS A 63 25.22 2.25 -10.83
N PRO A 64 26.39 2.87 -11.08
CA PRO A 64 27.32 2.41 -12.12
C PRO A 64 27.87 1.00 -11.84
N ASP A 65 27.88 0.60 -10.58
CA ASP A 65 28.26 -0.72 -10.07
C ASP A 65 27.23 -1.82 -10.38
N MET A 66 26.09 -1.47 -10.98
CA MET A 66 25.03 -2.43 -11.34
C MET A 66 24.65 -2.38 -12.83
N LEU A 67 25.52 -1.80 -13.69
CA LEU A 67 25.25 -1.65 -15.12
C LEU A 67 25.46 -2.92 -15.95
N SER A 68 26.29 -3.85 -15.46
CA SER A 68 26.58 -5.11 -16.14
C SER A 68 26.79 -6.24 -15.14
N ASP A 69 26.65 -7.48 -15.62
CA ASP A 69 26.92 -8.68 -14.80
C ASP A 69 28.31 -8.63 -14.13
N THR A 70 29.31 -8.08 -14.84
CA THR A 70 30.67 -7.92 -14.30
C THR A 70 30.74 -6.88 -13.18
N ASP A 71 30.01 -5.76 -13.31
CA ASP A 71 29.97 -4.72 -12.27
C ASP A 71 29.28 -5.25 -11.01
N ILE A 72 28.18 -5.98 -11.20
CA ILE A 72 27.43 -6.64 -10.12
C ILE A 72 28.32 -7.67 -9.40
N ASP A 73 29.06 -8.50 -10.14
CA ASP A 73 29.97 -9.49 -9.58
C ASP A 73 31.09 -8.83 -8.75
N ASN A 74 31.63 -7.71 -9.25
CA ASN A 74 32.64 -6.94 -8.53
C ASN A 74 32.08 -6.31 -7.25
N TRP A 75 30.88 -5.74 -7.31
CA TRP A 75 30.18 -5.20 -6.14
C TRP A 75 29.91 -6.27 -5.08
N LEU A 76 29.36 -7.43 -5.49
CA LEU A 76 29.11 -8.56 -4.59
C LEU A 76 30.39 -9.09 -3.94
N LYS A 77 31.48 -9.16 -4.69
CA LYS A 77 32.79 -9.58 -4.18
C LYS A 77 33.29 -8.62 -3.09
N ASN A 78 33.18 -7.32 -3.32
CA ASN A 78 33.59 -6.31 -2.35
C ASN A 78 32.72 -6.34 -1.09
N LEU A 79 31.39 -6.45 -1.26
CA LEU A 79 30.42 -6.54 -0.17
C LEU A 79 30.71 -7.74 0.74
N ARG A 80 30.89 -8.93 0.14
CA ARG A 80 31.15 -10.18 0.88
C ARG A 80 32.52 -10.22 1.55
N SER A 81 33.48 -9.45 1.05
CA SER A 81 34.81 -9.33 1.65
C SER A 81 34.85 -8.36 2.83
N SER A 82 33.77 -7.59 3.04
CA SER A 82 33.63 -6.59 4.11
C SER A 82 32.91 -7.11 5.37
N TRP A 83 32.48 -8.37 5.36
CA TRP A 83 31.93 -9.11 6.50
C TRP A 83 32.94 -10.12 7.03
#